data_AF-R6HBA5-F1
#
_entry.id   AF-R6HBA5-F1
#
_cell.length_a   1.000
_cell.length_b   1.000
_cell.length_c   1.000
_cell.angle_alpha   90.00
_cell.angle_beta   90.00
_cell.angle_gamma   90.00
#
_symmetry.space_group_name_H-M   'P 1'
#
loop_
_entity.id
_entity.type
_entity.pdbx_description
1 polymer ?
#
loop_
_entity_poly.entity_id
_entity_poly.type
_entity_poly.pdbx_seq_one_letter_code
_entity_poly.pdbx_strand_id
1 'polypeptide(L)'
;MKVRRIIAIAGVTLLSFTILSHRAGGPEPVDKLAYLGSLSTGYYEDSAVLATFQGQKVTASMVSYKQEAASMTYSSDGSIHADKPPEKEVVDQILRAMILLYEAERAGLAATEEQINADIEEQKRIAAEYPEVREQLETYWEAAGMTEETYWTLLRQSSYEGLTVANFRAVLMTEYEEAGMTEEEAKAAYEAYKNGLIETHQDQITYYLDAS
;
A
#
# COMPACT_ATOMS: atom_id res chain seq x y z
N MET A 1 -29.75 27.93 3.87
CA MET A 1 -29.61 26.63 3.16
C MET A 1 -28.37 26.76 2.29
N LYS A 2 -27.17 26.30 2.67
CA LYS A 2 -26.70 24.93 2.99
C LYS A 2 -27.04 23.87 1.93
N VAL A 3 -25.93 23.27 1.47
CA VAL A 3 -25.68 21.99 0.79
C VAL A 3 -25.58 21.96 -0.75
N ARG A 4 -24.43 21.39 -1.17
CA ARG A 4 -24.12 20.58 -2.36
C ARG A 4 -23.40 21.29 -3.52
N ARG A 5 -22.09 21.05 -3.59
CA ARG A 5 -21.49 20.16 -4.59
C ARG A 5 -20.19 19.57 -4.03
N ILE A 6 -20.20 18.24 -3.95
CA ILE A 6 -19.06 17.37 -3.68
C ILE A 6 -18.09 17.56 -4.85
N ILE A 7 -16.88 18.03 -4.57
CA ILE A 7 -15.80 18.02 -5.56
C ILE A 7 -15.19 16.62 -5.48
N ALA A 8 -15.50 15.83 -6.50
CA ALA A 8 -14.79 14.61 -6.82
C ALA A 8 -13.34 15.00 -7.19
N ILE A 9 -12.36 14.47 -6.48
CA ILE A 9 -10.99 14.38 -6.99
C ILE A 9 -10.77 12.90 -7.27
N ALA A 10 -11.14 12.54 -8.50
CA ALA A 10 -10.70 11.33 -9.15
C ALA A 10 -9.20 11.43 -9.43
N GLY A 11 -8.50 10.29 -9.29
CA GLY A 11 -7.24 10.07 -9.98
C GLY A 11 -5.97 10.24 -9.15
N VAL A 12 -5.73 9.36 -8.19
CA VAL A 12 -4.35 8.93 -7.94
C VAL A 12 -4.06 7.79 -8.92
N THR A 13 -3.92 8.15 -10.20
CA THR A 13 -3.32 7.32 -11.24
C THR A 13 -1.99 7.96 -11.61
N LEU A 14 -1.00 7.83 -10.72
CA LEU A 14 0.39 8.01 -11.10
C LEU A 14 0.87 6.71 -11.74
N LEU A 15 0.48 6.57 -13.00
CA LEU A 15 0.87 5.51 -13.91
C LEU A 15 2.20 5.93 -14.54
N SER A 16 3.30 5.33 -14.06
CA SER A 16 4.63 5.24 -14.72
C SER A 16 5.42 4.14 -13.99
N PHE A 17 5.11 2.86 -14.17
CA PHE A 17 5.68 1.95 -15.18
C PHE A 17 7.20 2.08 -15.44
N THR A 18 7.95 1.27 -14.69
CA THR A 18 8.95 0.29 -15.18
C THR A 18 10.30 0.75 -15.72
N ILE A 19 11.33 0.79 -14.86
CA ILE A 19 12.67 0.25 -15.16
C ILE A 19 13.29 -0.42 -13.92
N LEU A 20 12.64 -1.42 -13.31
CA LEU A 20 13.34 -2.54 -12.63
C LEU A 20 12.47 -3.76 -12.28
N SER A 21 11.39 -4.05 -13.02
CA SER A 21 10.50 -5.18 -12.68
C SER A 21 10.41 -6.27 -13.74
N HIS A 22 11.28 -6.31 -14.75
CA HIS A 22 11.28 -7.41 -15.72
C HIS A 22 11.96 -8.70 -15.23
N ARG A 23 12.15 -8.88 -13.90
CA ARG A 23 12.69 -10.13 -13.36
C ARG A 23 12.00 -10.69 -12.11
N ALA A 24 10.97 -10.03 -11.58
CA ALA A 24 10.18 -10.60 -10.51
C ALA A 24 8.75 -10.06 -10.65
N GLY A 25 7.77 -10.94 -10.86
CA GLY A 25 6.36 -10.60 -11.06
C GLY A 25 5.74 -9.83 -9.90
N GLY A 26 6.11 -8.57 -9.72
CA GLY A 26 5.61 -7.63 -8.71
C GLY A 26 4.11 -7.39 -8.84
N PRO A 27 3.43 -6.89 -7.79
CA PRO A 27 2.02 -6.56 -7.88
C PRO A 27 1.81 -5.37 -8.82
N GLU A 28 0.69 -5.39 -9.54
CA GLU A 28 0.21 -4.35 -10.46
C GLU A 28 0.28 -2.94 -9.82
N PRO A 29 0.54 -1.88 -10.62
CA PRO A 29 0.76 -0.52 -10.13
C PRO A 29 -0.42 0.10 -9.35
N VAL A 30 -1.62 -0.47 -9.49
CA VAL A 30 -2.84 -0.04 -8.79
C VAL A 30 -2.78 -0.34 -7.28
N ASP A 31 -2.04 -1.38 -6.89
CA ASP A 31 -2.04 -1.89 -5.51
C ASP A 31 -1.03 -1.16 -4.60
N LYS A 32 0.04 -0.61 -5.20
CA LYS A 32 1.05 0.17 -4.46
C LYS A 32 0.43 1.43 -3.88
N LEU A 33 -0.29 2.25 -4.64
CA LEU A 33 -0.87 3.49 -4.13
C LEU A 33 -1.90 3.27 -3.00
N ALA A 34 -2.66 2.18 -3.06
CA ALA A 34 -3.57 1.76 -1.99
C ALA A 34 -2.83 1.26 -0.73
N TYR A 35 -1.65 0.64 -0.89
CA TYR A 35 -0.74 0.24 0.18
C TYR A 35 -0.04 1.47 0.82
N LEU A 36 0.56 2.34 -0.02
CA LEU A 36 1.27 3.56 0.36
C LEU A 36 0.36 4.56 1.10
N GLY A 37 -0.89 4.76 0.63
CA GLY A 37 -1.86 5.62 1.30
C GLY A 37 -2.45 5.03 2.60
N SER A 38 -2.32 3.72 2.81
CA SER A 38 -2.77 3.06 4.04
C SER A 38 -1.73 2.98 5.14
N LEU A 39 -0.44 3.19 4.83
CA LEU A 39 0.64 3.07 5.79
C LEU A 39 1.25 4.43 6.19
N SER A 40 0.92 5.53 5.50
CA SER A 40 1.27 6.87 5.97
C SER A 40 0.51 7.20 7.26
N THR A 41 1.07 6.80 8.40
CA THR A 41 0.53 6.97 9.75
C THR A 41 0.38 8.44 10.17
N GLY A 42 1.00 9.38 9.45
CA GLY A 42 1.11 10.79 9.85
C GLY A 42 -0.18 11.63 9.85
N TYR A 43 -1.28 11.15 9.26
CA TYR A 43 -2.52 11.95 9.12
C TYR A 43 -3.78 11.35 9.77
N TYR A 44 -3.67 10.22 10.49
CA TYR A 44 -4.83 9.40 10.84
C TYR A 44 -4.99 9.05 12.33
N GLU A 45 -4.24 9.70 13.23
CA GLU A 45 -4.23 9.37 14.66
C GLU A 45 -5.53 9.69 15.42
N ASP A 46 -6.39 10.56 14.89
CA ASP A 46 -7.60 11.04 15.60
C ASP A 46 -8.87 10.20 15.36
N SER A 47 -8.78 9.08 14.64
CA SER A 47 -9.94 8.24 14.33
C SER A 47 -10.02 6.97 15.19
N ALA A 48 -11.21 6.38 15.27
CA ALA A 48 -11.45 5.18 16.07
C ALA A 48 -10.48 4.04 15.68
N VAL A 49 -9.96 3.34 16.69
CA VAL A 49 -9.10 2.18 16.48
C VAL A 49 -9.98 0.96 16.24
N LEU A 50 -9.78 0.27 15.11
CA LEU A 50 -10.56 -0.89 14.68
C LEU A 50 -9.81 -2.21 14.92
N ALA A 51 -8.48 -2.17 14.88
CA ALA A 51 -7.63 -3.28 15.29
C ALA A 51 -6.26 -2.79 15.75
N THR A 52 -5.53 -3.63 16.48
CA THR A 52 -4.11 -3.42 16.78
C THR A 52 -3.30 -4.66 16.49
N PHE A 53 -2.07 -4.46 16.00
CA PHE A 53 -1.06 -5.50 15.83
C PHE A 53 0.29 -4.95 16.32
N GLN A 54 0.93 -5.63 17.27
CA GLN A 54 2.25 -5.22 17.81
C GLN A 54 2.33 -3.72 18.24
N GLY A 55 1.24 -3.19 18.79
CA GLY A 55 1.14 -1.78 19.20
C GLY A 55 0.84 -0.78 18.07
N GLN A 56 0.90 -1.20 16.81
CA GLN A 56 0.41 -0.41 15.67
C GLN A 56 -1.12 -0.50 15.58
N LYS A 57 -1.74 0.59 15.15
CA LYS A 57 -3.21 0.74 15.09
C LYS A 57 -3.68 0.69 13.64
N VAL A 58 -4.75 -0.05 13.40
CA VAL A 58 -5.61 0.09 12.22
C VAL A 58 -6.75 1.01 12.62
N THR A 59 -6.88 2.16 11.96
CA THR A 59 -7.89 3.17 12.30
C THR A 59 -9.01 3.26 11.28
N ALA A 60 -10.17 3.78 11.69
CA ALA A 60 -11.34 3.95 10.83
C ALA A 60 -11.05 4.84 9.61
N SER A 61 -10.16 5.83 9.74
CA SER A 61 -9.74 6.64 8.59
C SER A 61 -8.92 5.83 7.57
N MET A 62 -8.04 4.93 8.01
CA MET A 62 -7.28 4.06 7.10
C MET A 62 -8.22 3.13 6.32
N VAL A 63 -9.23 2.58 6.99
CA VAL A 63 -10.26 1.73 6.35
C VAL A 63 -11.11 2.54 5.39
N SER A 64 -11.61 3.71 5.80
CA SER A 64 -12.42 4.58 4.94
C SER A 64 -11.68 4.97 3.68
N TYR A 65 -10.40 5.35 3.81
CA TYR A 65 -9.54 5.68 2.67
C TYR A 65 -9.41 4.50 1.70
N LYS A 66 -9.12 3.29 2.19
CA LYS A 66 -9.03 2.10 1.34
C LYS A 66 -10.35 1.74 0.67
N GLN A 67 -11.47 1.86 1.38
CA GLN A 67 -12.80 1.64 0.79
C GLN A 67 -13.11 2.64 -0.32
N GLU A 68 -12.73 3.91 -0.14
CA GLU A 68 -12.88 4.94 -1.17
C GLU A 68 -12.00 4.64 -2.37
N ALA A 69 -10.73 4.30 -2.16
CA ALA A 69 -9.82 3.90 -3.23
C ALA A 69 -10.33 2.68 -4.02
N ALA A 70 -10.86 1.66 -3.34
CA ALA A 70 -11.44 0.47 -3.96
C ALA A 70 -12.75 0.76 -4.72
N SER A 71 -13.56 1.72 -4.27
CA SER A 71 -14.77 2.14 -5.00
C SER A 71 -14.47 2.99 -6.23
N MET A 72 -13.24 3.51 -6.35
CA MET A 72 -12.78 4.35 -7.46
C MET A 72 -12.02 3.57 -8.54
N THR A 73 -11.79 2.27 -8.35
CA THR A 73 -11.28 1.41 -9.42
C THR A 73 -12.41 1.06 -10.39
N TYR A 74 -12.14 1.27 -11.68
CA TYR A 74 -13.02 0.82 -12.75
C TYR A 74 -12.88 -0.70 -12.85
N SER A 75 -14.02 -1.41 -12.88
CA SER A 75 -14.05 -2.75 -13.48
C SER A 75 -13.46 -2.67 -14.90
N SER A 76 -12.93 -3.79 -15.42
CA SER A 76 -12.42 -3.86 -16.80
C SER A 76 -13.46 -3.49 -17.87
N ASP A 77 -14.74 -3.39 -17.50
CA ASP A 77 -15.86 -2.93 -18.34
C ASP A 77 -16.26 -1.46 -18.15
N GLY A 78 -15.52 -0.68 -17.34
CA GLY A 78 -15.80 0.73 -17.06
C GLY A 78 -16.93 0.98 -16.05
N SER A 79 -17.49 -0.06 -15.44
CA SER A 79 -18.43 0.10 -14.33
C SER A 79 -17.70 0.50 -13.05
N ILE A 80 -18.29 1.44 -12.31
CA ILE A 80 -17.86 1.79 -10.96
C ILE A 80 -18.34 0.67 -10.04
N HIS A 81 -17.43 0.07 -9.26
CA HIS A 81 -17.82 -0.80 -8.16
C HIS A 81 -18.61 0.04 -7.14
N ALA A 82 -19.94 -0.11 -7.16
CA ALA A 82 -20.82 0.72 -6.34
C ALA A 82 -20.75 0.37 -4.84
N ASP A 83 -20.32 -0.84 -4.51
CA ASP A 83 -20.31 -1.36 -3.15
C ASP A 83 -18.91 -1.31 -2.55
N LYS A 84 -18.79 -0.63 -1.41
CA LYS A 84 -17.55 -0.60 -0.62
C LYS A 84 -17.29 -1.99 -0.02
N PRO A 85 -16.03 -2.46 0.01
CA PRO A 85 -15.71 -3.72 0.66
C PRO A 85 -16.08 -3.67 2.15
N PRO A 86 -16.49 -4.80 2.77
CA PRO A 86 -16.81 -4.86 4.20
C PRO A 86 -15.67 -4.34 5.08
N GLU A 87 -16.00 -3.65 6.19
CA GLU A 87 -15.01 -3.06 7.09
C GLU A 87 -13.99 -4.08 7.61
N LYS A 88 -14.49 -5.25 8.07
CA LYS A 88 -13.67 -6.38 8.50
C LYS A 88 -12.66 -6.81 7.44
N GLU A 89 -13.08 -6.87 6.18
CA GLU A 89 -12.21 -7.28 5.08
C GLU A 89 -11.07 -6.28 4.87
N VAL A 90 -11.38 -4.99 4.90
CA VAL A 90 -10.37 -3.92 4.75
C VAL A 90 -9.43 -3.86 5.95
N VAL A 91 -9.94 -4.07 7.17
CA VAL A 91 -9.11 -4.22 8.37
C VAL A 91 -8.15 -5.39 8.19
N ASP A 92 -8.63 -6.55 7.75
CA ASP A 92 -7.79 -7.73 7.54
C ASP A 92 -6.73 -7.50 6.45
N GLN A 93 -7.07 -6.78 5.37
CA GLN A 93 -6.11 -6.38 4.34
C GLN A 93 -5.00 -5.48 4.90
N ILE A 94 -5.34 -4.50 5.74
CA ILE A 94 -4.35 -3.63 6.41
C ILE A 94 -3.48 -4.44 7.36
N LEU A 95 -4.08 -5.32 8.17
CA LEU A 95 -3.35 -6.18 9.10
C LEU A 95 -2.38 -7.10 8.36
N ARG A 96 -2.78 -7.73 7.24
CA ARG A 96 -1.88 -8.54 6.42
C ARG A 96 -0.67 -7.73 5.92
N ALA A 97 -0.88 -6.49 5.47
CA ALA A 97 0.19 -5.60 5.08
C ALA A 97 1.16 -5.30 6.23
N MET A 98 0.63 -4.98 7.42
CA MET A 98 1.43 -4.74 8.63
C MET A 98 2.23 -5.98 9.07
N ILE A 99 1.59 -7.16 9.07
CA ILE A 99 2.24 -8.42 9.46
C ILE A 99 3.34 -8.76 8.46
N LEU A 100 3.09 -8.60 7.16
CA LEU A 100 4.08 -8.91 6.12
C LEU A 100 5.32 -8.02 6.24
N LEU A 101 5.13 -6.72 6.54
CA LEU A 101 6.23 -5.81 6.84
C LEU A 101 7.00 -6.26 8.09
N TYR A 102 6.30 -6.59 9.16
CA TYR A 102 6.89 -7.07 10.41
C TYR A 102 7.71 -8.35 10.23
N GLU A 103 7.21 -9.32 9.45
CA GLU A 103 7.95 -10.55 9.15
C GLU A 103 9.19 -10.28 8.31
N ALA A 104 9.09 -9.40 7.30
CA ALA A 104 10.22 -8.97 6.50
C ALA A 104 11.31 -8.28 7.34
N GLU A 105 10.93 -7.39 8.26
CA GLU A 105 11.84 -6.76 9.22
C GLU A 105 12.51 -7.79 10.12
N ARG A 106 11.74 -8.74 10.66
CA ARG A 106 12.25 -9.83 11.52
C ARG A 106 13.17 -10.79 10.78
N ALA A 107 12.97 -10.97 9.48
CA ALA A 107 13.86 -11.74 8.62
C ALA A 107 15.16 -10.99 8.29
N GLY A 108 15.33 -9.74 8.74
CA GLY A 108 16.50 -8.92 8.45
C GLY A 108 16.50 -8.36 7.02
N LEU A 109 15.32 -8.25 6.40
CA LEU A 109 15.15 -7.83 5.00
C LEU A 109 14.62 -6.40 4.87
N ALA A 110 14.68 -5.63 5.96
CA ALA A 110 14.38 -4.21 5.98
C ALA A 110 15.15 -3.47 4.89
N ALA A 111 14.45 -2.60 4.17
CA ALA A 111 15.05 -1.79 3.11
C ALA A 111 16.17 -0.92 3.66
N THR A 112 17.28 -0.86 2.94
CA THR A 112 18.42 -0.02 3.33
C THR A 112 18.20 1.44 2.92
N GLU A 113 18.89 2.37 3.58
CA GLU A 113 18.90 3.78 3.18
C GLU A 113 19.33 3.96 1.71
N GLU A 114 20.23 3.12 1.21
CA GLU A 114 20.65 3.14 -0.19
C GLU A 114 19.50 2.78 -1.14
N GLN A 115 18.73 1.72 -0.83
CA GLN A 115 17.56 1.34 -1.63
C GLN A 115 16.48 2.43 -1.62
N ILE A 116 16.22 3.03 -0.45
CA ILE A 116 15.25 4.11 -0.30
C ILE A 116 15.70 5.36 -1.05
N ASN A 117 16.98 5.75 -0.92
CA ASN A 117 17.53 6.90 -1.64
C ASN A 117 17.43 6.70 -3.15
N ALA A 118 17.81 5.52 -3.65
CA ALA A 118 17.74 5.22 -5.08
C ALA A 118 16.31 5.30 -5.61
N ASP A 119 15.33 4.77 -4.87
CA ASP A 119 13.91 4.86 -5.25
C ASP A 119 13.44 6.33 -5.28
N ILE A 120 13.75 7.12 -4.26
CA ILE A 120 13.35 8.53 -4.20
C ILE A 120 14.04 9.39 -5.26
N GLU A 121 15.33 9.17 -5.50
CA GLU A 121 16.06 9.85 -6.57
C GLU A 121 15.46 9.55 -7.93
N GLU A 122 15.08 8.30 -8.18
CA GLU A 122 14.41 7.91 -9.43
C GLU A 122 13.04 8.60 -9.56
N GLN A 123 12.23 8.64 -8.50
CA GLN A 123 10.93 9.34 -8.52
C GLN A 123 11.11 10.85 -8.78
N LYS A 124 12.12 11.48 -8.17
CA LYS A 124 12.46 12.89 -8.43
C LYS A 124 12.94 13.09 -9.86
N ARG A 125 13.74 12.17 -10.40
CA ARG A 125 14.23 12.20 -11.78
C ARG A 125 13.05 12.12 -12.75
N ILE A 126 12.11 11.21 -12.53
CA ILE A 126 10.87 11.09 -13.33
C ILE A 126 10.07 12.40 -13.27
N ALA A 127 9.83 12.94 -12.07
CA ALA A 127 9.11 14.21 -11.93
C ALA A 127 9.82 15.38 -12.64
N ALA A 128 11.16 15.37 -12.71
CA ALA A 128 11.93 16.40 -13.42
C ALA A 128 11.92 16.19 -14.95
N GLU A 129 11.91 14.95 -15.41
CA GLU A 129 11.95 14.59 -16.84
C GLU A 129 10.58 14.75 -17.51
N TYR A 130 9.49 14.52 -16.77
CA TYR A 130 8.11 14.54 -17.27
C TYR A 130 7.30 15.68 -16.62
N PRO A 131 7.17 16.85 -17.26
CA PRO A 131 6.44 17.99 -16.70
C PRO A 131 4.98 17.68 -16.32
N GLU A 132 4.32 16.79 -17.05
CA GLU A 132 2.97 16.31 -16.74
C GLU A 132 2.89 15.57 -15.40
N VAL A 133 3.96 14.88 -15.01
CA VAL A 133 4.09 14.22 -13.71
C VAL A 133 4.27 15.28 -12.63
N ARG A 134 5.12 16.29 -12.89
CA ARG A 134 5.32 17.41 -11.95
C ARG A 134 4.04 18.20 -11.69
N GLU A 135 3.30 18.55 -12.74
CA GLU A 135 2.05 19.31 -12.64
C GLU A 135 0.99 18.55 -11.80
N GLN A 136 0.92 17.23 -11.99
CA GLN A 136 0.04 16.38 -11.19
C GLN A 136 0.44 16.36 -9.70
N LEU A 137 1.73 16.26 -9.42
CA LEU A 137 2.25 16.31 -8.05
C LEU A 137 1.97 17.66 -7.40
N GLU A 138 2.19 18.76 -8.11
CA GLU A 138 1.90 20.11 -7.62
C GLU A 138 0.40 20.30 -7.32
N THR A 139 -0.46 19.85 -8.23
CA THR A 139 -1.92 19.86 -8.02
C THR A 139 -2.31 19.07 -6.78
N TYR A 140 -1.71 17.90 -6.58
CA TYR A 140 -1.94 17.07 -5.40
C TYR A 140 -1.47 17.76 -4.12
N TRP A 141 -0.27 18.34 -4.12
CA TRP A 141 0.28 19.08 -2.98
C TRP A 141 -0.62 20.25 -2.59
N GLU A 142 -1.07 21.05 -3.56
CA GLU A 142 -1.99 22.15 -3.34
C GLU A 142 -3.32 21.68 -2.75
N ALA A 143 -3.91 20.62 -3.33
CA ALA A 143 -5.18 20.07 -2.86
C ALA A 143 -5.08 19.48 -1.44
N ALA A 144 -3.94 18.87 -1.12
CA ALA A 144 -3.66 18.28 0.19
C ALA A 144 -3.15 19.29 1.23
N GLY A 145 -2.89 20.55 0.84
CA GLY A 145 -2.22 21.52 1.70
C GLY A 145 -0.82 21.09 2.13
N MET A 146 -0.14 20.29 1.30
CA MET A 146 1.13 19.64 1.56
C MET A 146 2.28 20.39 0.87
N THR A 147 3.46 20.41 1.46
CA THR A 147 4.67 20.90 0.78
C THR A 147 5.36 19.77 0.02
N GLU A 148 6.13 20.11 -1.02
CA GLU A 148 6.96 19.14 -1.73
C GLU A 148 7.89 18.36 -0.78
N GLU A 149 8.52 19.04 0.19
CA GLU A 149 9.39 18.39 1.18
C GLU A 149 8.63 17.37 2.04
N THR A 150 7.41 17.73 2.46
CA THR A 150 6.53 16.83 3.22
C THR A 150 6.16 15.62 2.36
N TYR A 151 5.84 15.83 1.09
CA TYR A 151 5.53 14.74 0.15
C TYR A 151 6.69 13.76 0.01
N TRP A 152 7.90 14.24 -0.26
CA TRP A 152 9.07 13.37 -0.39
C TRP A 152 9.42 12.65 0.91
N THR A 153 9.17 13.27 2.06
CA THR A 153 9.35 12.64 3.38
C THR A 153 8.36 11.50 3.58
N LEU A 154 7.08 11.71 3.26
CA LEU A 154 6.06 10.66 3.31
C LEU A 154 6.36 9.54 2.31
N LEU A 155 6.80 9.89 1.11
CA LEU A 155 7.17 8.91 0.10
C LEU A 155 8.36 8.06 0.56
N ARG A 156 9.36 8.61 1.27
CA ARG A 156 10.46 7.83 1.85
C ARG A 156 9.98 6.73 2.80
N GLN A 157 9.04 7.05 3.70
CA GLN A 157 8.46 6.06 4.60
C GLN A 157 7.74 4.96 3.79
N SER A 158 6.98 5.38 2.79
CA SER A 158 6.28 4.48 1.88
C SER A 158 7.23 3.57 1.08
N SER A 159 8.35 4.12 0.61
CA SER A 159 9.42 3.39 -0.07
C SER A 159 10.06 2.36 0.87
N TYR A 160 10.32 2.71 2.13
CA TYR A 160 10.82 1.75 3.13
C TYR A 160 9.91 0.53 3.24
N GLU A 161 8.61 0.75 3.46
CA GLU A 161 7.64 -0.32 3.65
C GLU A 161 7.49 -1.19 2.39
N GLY A 162 7.38 -0.55 1.23
CA GLY A 162 7.22 -1.23 -0.06
C GLY A 162 8.45 -2.04 -0.47
N LEU A 163 9.65 -1.48 -0.28
CA LEU A 163 10.92 -2.15 -0.60
C LEU A 163 11.21 -3.29 0.38
N THR A 164 10.90 -3.12 1.67
CA THR A 164 11.07 -4.17 2.68
C THR A 164 10.21 -5.40 2.34
N VAL A 165 8.93 -5.20 2.00
CA VAL A 165 8.05 -6.29 1.56
C VAL A 165 8.52 -6.87 0.22
N ALA A 166 9.03 -6.06 -0.70
CA ALA A 166 9.57 -6.54 -1.98
C ALA A 166 10.82 -7.41 -1.79
N ASN A 167 11.74 -7.04 -0.89
CA ASN A 167 12.90 -7.84 -0.53
C ASN A 167 12.46 -9.20 0.02
N PHE A 168 11.49 -9.21 0.94
CA PHE A 168 10.98 -10.45 1.53
C PHE A 168 10.31 -11.36 0.50
N ARG A 169 9.46 -10.79 -0.35
CA ARG A 169 8.85 -11.53 -1.45
C ARG A 169 9.92 -12.11 -2.38
N ALA A 170 10.96 -11.36 -2.73
CA ALA A 170 12.02 -11.86 -3.61
C ALA A 170 12.70 -13.10 -3.01
N VAL A 171 13.00 -13.09 -1.71
CA VAL A 171 13.57 -14.25 -1.01
C VAL A 171 12.61 -15.44 -1.03
N LEU A 172 11.33 -15.25 -0.66
CA LEU A 172 10.34 -16.33 -0.69
C LEU A 172 10.17 -16.93 -2.09
N MET A 173 10.12 -16.09 -3.13
CA MET A 173 10.03 -16.57 -4.50
C MET A 173 11.26 -17.39 -4.91
N THR A 174 12.47 -16.96 -4.52
CA THR A 174 13.70 -17.76 -4.74
C THR A 174 13.65 -19.09 -3.99
N GLU A 175 13.19 -19.10 -2.73
CA GLU A 175 13.05 -20.35 -1.96
C GLU A 175 12.05 -21.33 -2.60
N TYR A 176 10.93 -20.82 -3.13
CA TYR A 176 9.94 -21.64 -3.84
C TYR A 176 10.50 -22.21 -5.15
N GLU A 177 11.23 -21.39 -5.92
CA GLU A 177 11.91 -21.84 -7.14
C GLU A 177 12.97 -22.92 -6.81
N GLU A 178 13.78 -22.73 -5.77
CA GLU A 178 14.77 -23.72 -5.30
C GLU A 178 14.13 -25.01 -4.79
N ALA A 179 12.90 -24.94 -4.26
CA ALA A 179 12.08 -26.10 -3.91
C ALA A 179 11.47 -26.83 -5.13
N GLY A 180 11.71 -26.34 -6.34
CA GLY A 180 11.26 -26.94 -7.60
C GLY A 180 9.85 -26.52 -8.02
N MET A 181 9.30 -25.46 -7.42
CA MET A 181 8.01 -24.91 -7.86
C MET A 181 8.15 -24.18 -9.20
N THR A 182 7.13 -24.30 -10.04
CA THR A 182 6.95 -23.43 -11.19
C THR A 182 6.62 -22.00 -10.74
N GLU A 183 6.76 -21.02 -11.64
CA GLU A 183 6.43 -19.62 -11.35
C GLU A 183 4.96 -19.45 -10.88
N GLU A 184 4.04 -20.20 -11.48
CA GLU A 184 2.61 -20.16 -11.11
C GLU A 184 2.38 -20.75 -9.70
N GLU A 185 3.03 -21.87 -9.39
CA GLU A 185 2.98 -22.49 -8.06
C GLU A 185 3.60 -21.58 -6.99
N ALA A 186 4.74 -20.95 -7.28
CA ALA A 186 5.38 -20.02 -6.36
C ALA A 186 4.51 -18.78 -6.10
N LYS A 187 3.84 -18.23 -7.13
CA LYS A 187 2.86 -17.15 -6.97
C LYS A 187 1.67 -17.60 -6.11
N ALA A 188 1.12 -18.78 -6.36
CA ALA A 188 0.02 -19.32 -5.58
C ALA A 188 0.42 -19.58 -4.11
N ALA A 189 1.63 -20.09 -3.89
CA ALA A 189 2.19 -20.31 -2.55
C ALA A 189 2.36 -19.00 -1.79
N TYR A 190 2.86 -17.95 -2.46
CA TYR A 190 2.99 -16.61 -1.86
C TYR A 190 1.62 -16.01 -1.49
N GLU A 191 0.60 -16.16 -2.34
CA GLU A 191 -0.75 -15.70 -2.00
C GLU A 191 -1.37 -16.52 -0.87
N ALA A 192 -1.14 -17.84 -0.83
CA ALA A 192 -1.55 -18.69 0.29
C ALA A 192 -0.88 -18.27 1.61
N TYR A 193 0.42 -17.96 1.56
CA TYR A 193 1.18 -17.42 2.68
C TYR A 193 0.55 -16.12 3.22
N LYS A 194 0.33 -15.13 2.34
CA LYS A 194 -0.34 -13.86 2.69
C LYS A 194 -1.73 -14.05 3.29
N ASN A 195 -2.49 -15.00 2.75
CA ASN A 195 -3.84 -15.30 3.21
C ASN A 195 -3.85 -16.00 4.59
N GLY A 196 -2.78 -16.69 4.96
CA GLY A 196 -2.59 -17.31 6.27
C GLY A 196 -2.09 -16.37 7.38
N LEU A 197 -1.55 -15.19 7.06
CA LEU A 197 -0.88 -14.30 8.02
C LEU A 197 -1.72 -13.94 9.26
N ILE A 198 -3.01 -13.66 9.07
CA ILE A 198 -3.92 -13.30 10.17
C ILE A 198 -4.09 -14.48 11.13
N GLU A 199 -4.19 -15.70 10.62
CA GLU A 199 -4.33 -16.90 11.44
C GLU A 199 -3.02 -17.19 12.20
N THR A 200 -1.88 -17.10 11.51
CA THR A 200 -0.55 -17.29 12.09
C THR A 200 -0.25 -16.31 13.23
N HIS A 201 -0.69 -15.05 13.10
CA HIS A 201 -0.43 -13.97 14.07
C HIS A 201 -1.65 -13.61 14.94
N GLN A 202 -2.66 -14.47 15.01
CA GLN A 202 -3.92 -14.16 15.72
C GLN A 202 -3.71 -13.76 17.19
N ASP A 203 -2.67 -14.30 17.84
CA ASP A 203 -2.34 -14.03 19.24
C ASP A 203 -1.78 -12.61 19.47
N GLN A 204 -1.34 -11.95 18.40
CA GLN A 204 -0.78 -10.60 18.40
C GLN A 204 -1.77 -9.55 17.88
N ILE A 205 -2.95 -9.98 17.43
CA ILE A 205 -4.00 -9.12 16.90
C ILE A 205 -5.08 -8.92 17.95
N THR A 206 -5.53 -7.68 18.12
CA THR A 206 -6.74 -7.37 18.89
C THR A 206 -7.70 -6.60 17.99
N TYR A 207 -8.91 -7.14 17.79
CA TYR A 207 -9.97 -6.45 17.06
C TYR A 207 -10.85 -5.65 18.02
N TYR A 208 -11.29 -4.48 17.56
CA TYR A 208 -12.23 -3.58 18.24
C TYR A 208 -13.47 -3.31 17.38
N LEU A 209 -13.72 -4.18 16.39
CA LEU A 209 -14.91 -4.12 15.56
C LEU A 209 -16.12 -4.55 16.40
N ASP A 210 -17.22 -3.81 16.28
CA ASP A 210 -18.48 -4.24 16.90
C ASP A 210 -18.86 -5.62 16.32
N ALA A 211 -19.26 -6.54 17.20
CA ALA A 211 -19.80 -7.83 16.77
C ALA A 211 -21.14 -7.60 16.08
N SER A 212 -21.09 -7.35 14.76
CA SER A 212 -22.27 -7.22 13.90
C SER A 212 -22.99 -8.56 13.73
#